data_AF-A0A8S2P0F5-F1
#
_entry.id   AF-A0A8S2P0F5-F1
#
_cell.length_a   1.000
_cell.length_b   1.000
_cell.length_c   1.000
_cell.angle_alpha   90.00
_cell.angle_beta   90.00
_cell.angle_gamma   90.00
#
_symmetry.space_group_name_H-M   'P 1'
#
loop_
_entity.id
_entity.type
_entity.pdbx_description
1 polymer ?
#
loop_
_entity_poly.entity_id
_entity_poly.type
_entity_poly.pdbx_seq_one_letter_code
_entity_poly.pdbx_strand_id
1 'polypeptide(L)'
;MNYHNNLCHIACLCPLIAWLFNFVDHFSLLLSCICSTSIILSLYVLFLIIQQSFLISNSQTWYEYDKDIHTYNTGKGLRFNLQLVFGKRWYLALLNPLISSQPLGDGMSFDMHRSETRDAQNTGTKYI
;
A
#
# COMPACT_ATOMS: atom_id res chain seq x y z
N MET A 1 -4.33 -8.30 17.46
CA MET A 1 -4.19 -6.95 16.89
C MET A 1 -4.42 -5.80 17.87
N ASN A 2 -4.86 -6.02 19.12
CA ASN A 2 -5.11 -4.91 20.06
C ASN A 2 -3.86 -4.35 20.78
N TYR A 3 -2.79 -5.14 20.95
CA TYR A 3 -1.61 -4.71 21.70
C TYR A 3 -0.76 -3.65 20.98
N HIS A 4 -0.76 -3.64 19.64
CA HIS A 4 0.07 -2.72 18.85
C HIS A 4 -0.42 -1.27 18.95
N ASN A 5 -1.74 -1.07 19.01
CA ASN A 5 -2.35 0.26 19.14
C ASN A 5 -2.10 0.86 20.53
N ASN A 6 -2.10 0.03 21.57
CA ASN A 6 -1.96 0.48 22.96
C ASN A 6 -0.55 1.02 23.26
N LEU A 7 0.49 0.45 22.66
CA LEU A 7 1.89 0.88 22.83
C LEU A 7 2.11 2.32 22.35
N CYS A 8 1.45 2.70 21.26
CA CYS A 8 1.54 4.02 20.65
C CYS A 8 0.94 5.11 21.55
N HIS A 9 -0.22 4.83 22.15
CA HIS A 9 -0.87 5.73 23.11
C HIS A 9 -0.05 5.91 24.39
N ILE A 10 0.57 4.83 24.89
CA ILE A 10 1.43 4.87 26.09
C ILE A 10 2.69 5.72 25.83
N ALA A 11 3.30 5.60 24.64
CA ALA A 11 4.46 6.41 24.26
C ALA A 11 4.17 7.93 24.25
N CYS A 12 2.96 8.33 23.85
CA CYS A 12 2.53 9.74 23.89
C CYS A 12 2.23 10.25 25.32
N LEU A 13 1.84 9.36 26.24
CA LEU A 13 1.53 9.72 27.63
C LEU A 13 2.78 9.85 28.50
N CYS A 14 3.87 9.16 28.14
CA CYS A 14 5.13 9.18 28.89
C CYS A 14 5.71 10.59 29.15
N PRO A 15 5.82 11.49 28.13
CA PRO A 15 6.29 12.86 28.38
C PRO A 15 5.31 13.72 29.20
N LEU A 16 4.00 13.48 29.09
CA LEU A 16 2.98 14.16 29.91
C LEU A 16 3.09 13.77 31.39
N ILE A 17 3.34 12.48 31.67
CA ILE A 17 3.55 11.98 33.02
C ILE A 17 4.86 12.53 33.60
N ALA A 18 5.95 12.55 32.83
CA ALA A 18 7.24 13.10 33.26
C ALA A 18 7.16 14.61 33.61
N TRP A 19 6.31 15.36 32.90
CA TRP A 19 6.04 16.77 33.20
C TRP A 19 5.16 16.95 34.45
N LEU A 20 4.17 16.08 34.68
CA LEU A 20 3.33 16.11 35.89
C LEU A 20 4.15 15.94 37.18
N PHE A 21 5.24 15.16 37.12
CA PHE A 21 6.18 14.98 38.23
C PHE A 21 7.28 16.05 38.30
N ASN A 22 7.22 17.10 37.48
CA ASN A 22 8.17 18.22 37.43
C ASN A 22 9.65 17.81 37.17
N PHE A 23 9.85 16.69 36.46
CA PHE A 23 11.19 16.22 36.08
C PHE A 23 11.73 16.89 34.81
N VAL A 24 10.88 17.61 34.07
CA VAL A 24 11.14 18.03 32.68
C VAL A 24 10.61 19.43 32.43
N ASP A 25 11.45 20.26 31.80
CA ASP A 25 11.15 21.64 31.43
C ASP A 25 10.16 21.74 30.25
N HIS A 26 9.45 22.86 30.09
CA HIS A 26 8.36 23.00 29.11
C HIS A 26 8.83 22.76 27.66
N PHE A 27 10.03 23.22 27.31
CA PHE A 27 10.63 22.98 26.00
C PHE A 27 10.93 21.50 25.74
N SER A 28 11.40 20.80 26.76
CA SER A 28 11.72 19.37 26.68
C SER A 28 10.47 18.51 26.51
N LEU A 29 9.33 18.92 27.08
CA LEU A 29 8.04 18.27 26.81
C LEU A 29 7.61 18.43 25.36
N LEU A 30 7.65 19.65 24.81
CA LEU A 30 7.24 19.89 23.42
C LEU A 30 8.13 19.12 22.43
N LEU A 31 9.44 19.12 22.67
CA LEU A 31 10.38 18.36 21.86
C LEU A 31 10.10 16.85 21.92
N SER A 32 9.78 16.31 23.10
CA SER A 32 9.42 14.90 23.25
C SER A 32 8.14 14.54 22.51
N CYS A 33 7.11 15.39 22.55
CA CYS A 33 5.86 15.18 21.79
C CYS A 33 6.08 15.24 20.27
N ILE A 34 6.91 16.15 19.77
CA ILE A 34 7.24 16.24 18.33
C ILE A 34 8.02 15.00 17.89
N CYS A 35 8.98 14.55 18.70
CA CYS A 35 9.75 13.34 18.42
C CYS A 35 8.90 12.07 18.48
N SER A 36 7.98 11.94 19.44
CA SER A 36 7.11 10.77 19.53
C SER A 36 6.14 10.70 18.35
N THR A 37 5.52 11.84 18.01
CA THR A 37 4.58 11.92 16.87
C THR A 37 5.28 11.67 15.54
N SER A 38 6.50 12.15 15.33
CA SER A 38 7.26 11.90 14.10
C SER A 38 7.64 10.42 13.95
N ILE A 39 8.04 9.74 15.04
CA ILE A 39 8.32 8.30 15.02
C ILE A 39 7.06 7.50 14.67
N ILE A 40 5.93 7.82 15.31
CA ILE A 40 4.65 7.14 15.06
C ILE A 40 4.22 7.31 13.60
N LEU A 41 4.28 8.55 13.09
CA LEU A 41 3.94 8.86 11.70
C LEU A 41 4.86 8.11 10.73
N SER A 42 6.16 8.07 11.00
CA SER A 42 7.13 7.35 10.17
C SER A 42 6.82 5.84 10.12
N LEU A 43 6.47 5.22 11.24
CA LEU A 43 6.09 3.81 11.30
C LEU A 43 4.79 3.55 10.55
N TYR A 44 3.81 4.44 10.68
CA TYR A 44 2.53 4.32 9.97
C TYR A 44 2.69 4.44 8.46
N VAL A 45 3.47 5.42 8.00
CA VAL A 45 3.79 5.58 6.57
C VAL A 45 4.56 4.36 6.05
N LEU A 46 5.52 3.83 6.81
CA LEU A 46 6.24 2.61 6.43
C LEU A 46 5.29 1.41 6.28
N PHE A 47 4.34 1.25 7.20
CA PHE A 47 3.32 0.22 7.10
C PHE A 47 2.47 0.36 5.83
N LEU A 48 2.02 1.58 5.50
CA LEU A 48 1.28 1.85 4.28
C LEU A 48 2.13 1.54 3.03
N ILE A 49 3.41 1.90 3.01
CA ILE A 49 4.31 1.59 1.89
C ILE A 49 4.45 0.09 1.69
N ILE A 50 4.65 -0.68 2.76
CA ILE A 50 4.77 -2.15 2.70
C ILE A 50 3.48 -2.75 2.16
N GLN A 51 2.35 -2.34 2.71
CA GLN A 51 1.05 -2.86 2.33
C GLN A 51 0.75 -2.52 0.86
N GLN A 52 1.01 -1.30 0.41
CA GLN A 52 0.76 -0.93 -0.98
C GLN A 52 1.74 -1.59 -1.95
N SER A 53 2.99 -1.81 -1.52
CA SER A 53 3.95 -2.62 -2.28
C SER A 53 3.46 -4.06 -2.46
N PHE A 54 2.86 -4.66 -1.42
CA PHE A 54 2.27 -6.00 -1.50
C PHE A 54 1.09 -6.05 -2.49
N LEU A 55 0.19 -5.07 -2.45
CA LEU A 55 -0.93 -4.97 -3.40
C LEU A 55 -0.45 -4.84 -4.86
N ILE A 56 0.53 -3.96 -5.11
CA ILE A 56 1.15 -3.80 -6.43
C ILE A 56 1.81 -5.10 -6.89
N SER A 57 2.42 -5.84 -5.95
CA SER A 57 3.04 -7.13 -6.25
C SER A 57 2.04 -8.16 -6.75
N ASN A 58 0.82 -8.15 -6.20
CA ASN A 58 -0.26 -9.06 -6.56
C ASN A 58 -1.17 -8.53 -7.68
N SER A 59 -0.89 -7.32 -8.20
CA SER A 59 -1.75 -6.61 -9.16
C SER A 59 -3.19 -6.49 -8.69
N GLN A 60 -3.39 -6.15 -7.41
CA GLN A 60 -4.71 -6.03 -6.79
C GLN A 60 -4.91 -4.65 -6.18
N THR A 61 -6.15 -4.19 -6.21
CA THR A 61 -6.61 -3.05 -5.43
C THR A 61 -7.03 -3.49 -4.03
N TRP A 62 -7.11 -2.52 -3.11
CA TRP A 62 -7.61 -2.77 -1.74
C TRP A 62 -9.02 -3.40 -1.73
N TYR A 63 -9.87 -2.94 -2.64
CA TYR A 63 -11.22 -3.47 -2.81
C TYR A 63 -11.21 -4.93 -3.27
N GLU A 64 -10.34 -5.27 -4.23
CA GLU A 64 -10.20 -6.64 -4.72
C GLU A 64 -9.59 -7.57 -3.68
N TYR A 65 -8.64 -7.08 -2.89
CA TYR A 65 -8.06 -7.83 -1.77
C TYR A 65 -9.12 -8.15 -0.70
N ASP A 66 -9.97 -7.19 -0.34
CA ASP A 66 -11.09 -7.41 0.61
C ASP A 66 -12.10 -8.45 0.09
N LYS A 67 -12.31 -8.48 -1.24
CA LYS A 67 -13.26 -9.39 -1.90
C LYS A 67 -12.64 -10.70 -2.37
N ASP A 68 -11.36 -10.93 -2.09
CA ASP A 68 -10.60 -12.12 -2.52
C ASP A 68 -10.59 -12.34 -4.05
N ILE A 69 -10.69 -11.24 -4.83
CA ILE A 69 -10.77 -11.28 -6.29
C ILE A 69 -9.34 -11.23 -6.88
N HIS A 70 -8.97 -12.26 -7.63
CA HIS A 70 -7.61 -12.45 -8.18
C HIS A 70 -7.51 -12.34 -9.71
N THR A 71 -8.54 -11.78 -10.36
CA THR A 71 -8.72 -11.78 -11.83
C THR A 71 -7.57 -11.15 -12.63
N TYR A 72 -6.86 -10.19 -12.03
CA TYR A 72 -5.78 -9.42 -12.69
C TYR A 72 -4.36 -9.88 -12.34
N ASN A 73 -4.23 -10.91 -11.51
CA ASN A 73 -2.92 -11.49 -11.21
C ASN A 73 -2.43 -12.29 -12.42
N THR A 74 -1.71 -11.61 -13.32
CA THR A 74 -1.24 -12.19 -14.58
C THR A 74 -0.05 -13.14 -14.41
N GLY A 75 0.51 -13.30 -13.20
CA GLY A 75 1.67 -14.16 -12.94
C GLY A 75 2.95 -13.77 -13.71
N LYS A 76 2.92 -12.68 -14.49
CA LYS A 76 4.01 -12.16 -15.35
C LYS A 76 5.19 -11.56 -14.56
N GLY A 77 5.10 -11.56 -13.23
CA GLY A 77 6.16 -11.16 -12.29
C GLY A 77 6.11 -9.70 -11.85
N LEU A 78 6.72 -9.44 -10.67
CA LEU A 78 6.77 -8.14 -9.99
C LEU A 78 7.16 -6.94 -10.87
N ARG A 79 8.14 -7.13 -11.77
CA ARG A 79 8.64 -6.06 -12.65
C ARG A 79 7.59 -5.61 -13.65
N PHE A 80 6.77 -6.53 -14.14
CA PHE A 80 5.69 -6.22 -15.07
C PHE A 80 4.60 -5.40 -14.37
N ASN A 81 4.24 -5.79 -13.14
CA ASN A 81 3.23 -5.09 -12.34
C ASN A 81 3.69 -3.66 -11.99
N LEU A 82 4.98 -3.50 -11.62
CA LEU A 82 5.58 -2.18 -11.40
C LEU A 82 5.58 -1.31 -12.67
N GLN A 83 5.87 -1.89 -13.84
CA GLN A 83 5.78 -1.17 -15.12
C GLN A 83 4.34 -0.82 -15.50
N LEU A 84 3.37 -1.65 -15.13
CA LEU A 84 1.96 -1.37 -15.37
C LEU A 84 1.50 -0.14 -14.56
N VAL A 85 1.91 -0.06 -13.29
CA VAL A 85 1.53 1.02 -12.36
C VAL A 85 2.31 2.30 -12.61
N PHE A 86 3.63 2.21 -12.76
CA PHE A 86 4.53 3.37 -12.88
C PHE A 86 5.03 3.64 -14.31
N GLY A 87 4.48 2.95 -15.31
CA GLY A 87 4.82 3.13 -16.72
C GLY A 87 6.23 2.64 -17.13
N LYS A 88 6.61 2.97 -18.38
CA LYS A 88 7.91 2.58 -18.98
C LYS A 88 9.14 3.02 -18.17
N ARG A 89 9.03 4.10 -17.41
CA ARG A 89 10.12 4.73 -16.64
C ARG A 89 9.87 4.65 -15.14
N TRP A 90 9.48 3.47 -14.66
CA TRP A 90 9.06 3.25 -13.28
C TRP A 90 10.09 3.72 -12.23
N TYR A 91 11.38 3.56 -12.49
CA TYR A 91 12.45 4.05 -11.60
C TYR A 91 12.45 5.57 -11.41
N LEU A 92 12.12 6.34 -12.45
CA LEU A 92 12.09 7.80 -12.41
C LEU A 92 10.80 8.31 -11.77
N ALA A 93 9.69 7.62 -12.01
CA ALA A 93 8.40 7.92 -11.39
C ALA A 93 8.43 7.70 -9.86
N LEU A 94 9.21 6.72 -9.38
CA LEU A 94 9.40 6.48 -7.95
C LEU A 94 10.20 7.61 -7.25
N LEU A 95 11.16 8.21 -7.97
CA LEU A 95 12.08 9.19 -7.41
C LEU A 95 11.55 10.63 -7.54
N ASN A 96 10.71 10.90 -8.55
CA ASN A 96 10.11 12.21 -8.76
C ASN A 96 8.66 12.08 -9.25
N PRO A 97 7.66 12.48 -8.45
CA PRO A 97 6.25 12.40 -8.83
C PRO A 97 5.85 13.37 -9.95
N LEU A 98 6.70 14.35 -10.29
CA LEU A 98 6.46 15.33 -11.35
C LEU A 98 6.85 14.80 -12.74
N ILE A 99 7.56 13.68 -12.82
CA ILE A 99 7.93 13.08 -14.11
C ILE A 99 6.76 12.23 -14.58
N SER A 100 5.96 12.80 -15.48
CA SER A 100 4.87 12.09 -16.13
C SER A 100 5.41 10.87 -16.89
N SER A 101 5.18 9.68 -16.34
CA SER A 101 5.39 8.42 -17.03
C SER A 101 4.06 8.00 -17.66
N GLN A 102 4.06 7.66 -18.95
CA GLN A 102 2.86 7.15 -19.60
C GLN A 102 2.57 5.74 -19.05
N PRO A 103 1.38 5.51 -18.45
CA PRO A 103 0.94 4.18 -18.06
C PRO A 103 0.88 3.28 -19.29
N LEU A 104 1.08 1.98 -19.12
CA LEU A 104 1.03 1.03 -20.23
C LEU A 104 -0.42 0.73 -20.70
N GLY A 105 -1.44 1.12 -19.94
CA GLY A 105 -2.85 0.85 -20.22
C GLY A 105 -3.70 2.12 -20.41
N ASP A 106 -4.86 1.94 -21.02
CA ASP A 106 -5.91 2.95 -21.24
C ASP A 106 -6.77 3.20 -19.97
N GLY A 107 -6.57 2.41 -18.91
CA GLY A 107 -7.35 2.45 -17.68
C GLY A 107 -8.76 1.87 -17.81
N MET A 108 -9.12 1.34 -18.99
CA MET A 108 -10.44 0.76 -19.28
C MET A 108 -10.37 -0.70 -19.71
N SER A 109 -9.24 -1.15 -20.25
CA SER A 109 -8.98 -2.50 -20.75
C SER A 109 -7.75 -3.06 -20.04
N PHE A 110 -7.95 -4.10 -19.23
CA PHE A 110 -6.86 -4.78 -18.52
C PHE A 110 -6.70 -6.20 -19.05
N ASP A 111 -5.44 -6.64 -19.21
CA ASP A 111 -5.11 -8.04 -19.52
C ASP A 111 -5.61 -8.94 -18.38
N MET A 112 -6.78 -9.54 -18.55
CA MET A 112 -7.33 -10.51 -17.59
C MET A 112 -6.59 -11.85 -17.73
N HIS A 113 -6.29 -12.51 -16.60
CA HIS A 113 -5.86 -13.89 -16.64
C HIS A 113 -7.05 -14.73 -17.13
N ARG A 114 -6.91 -15.35 -18.31
CA ARG A 114 -7.99 -16.03 -19.01
C ARG A 114 -8.44 -17.31 -18.31
N SER A 115 -9.30 -17.19 -17.31
CA SER A 115 -10.18 -18.27 -16.86
C SER A 115 -11.31 -18.55 -17.87
N GLU A 116 -11.61 -17.60 -18.78
CA GLU A 116 -12.62 -17.76 -19.85
C GLU A 116 -12.32 -18.84 -20.90
N THR A 117 -11.11 -19.42 -20.92
CA THR A 117 -10.81 -20.49 -21.88
C THR A 117 -11.62 -21.77 -21.62
N ARG A 118 -12.25 -21.92 -20.45
CA ARG A 118 -13.14 -23.07 -20.16
C ARG A 118 -14.61 -22.80 -20.45
N ASP A 119 -15.08 -21.55 -20.36
CA ASP A 119 -16.50 -21.24 -20.57
C ASP A 119 -16.81 -20.92 -22.03
N ALA A 120 -15.91 -20.26 -22.75
CA ALA A 120 -16.06 -20.01 -24.19
C ALA A 120 -15.93 -21.28 -25.05
N GLN A 121 -15.26 -22.32 -24.55
CA GLN A 121 -15.22 -23.64 -25.21
C GLN A 121 -16.46 -24.50 -24.92
N ASN A 122 -17.28 -24.16 -23.90
CA ASN A 122 -18.47 -24.95 -23.55
C ASN A 122 -19.75 -24.43 -24.23
N THR A 123 -19.79 -23.14 -24.61
CA THR A 123 -20.91 -22.55 -25.37
C THR A 123 -20.82 -22.76 -26.88
N GLY A 124 -19.74 -23.36 -27.40
CA GLY A 124 -19.54 -23.65 -28.83
C GLY A 124 -20.00 -25.04 -29.29
N THR A 125 -20.50 -25.90 -28.40
CA THR A 125 -20.87 -27.31 -28.72
C THR A 125 -22.32 -27.64 -28.38
N LYS A 126 -23.20 -26.64 -28.43
CA LYS A 126 -24.65 -26.83 -28.44
C LYS A 126 -25.21 -25.77 -29.36
N TYR A 127 -25.33 -26.09 -30.64
CA TYR A 127 -26.43 -25.80 -31.56
C TYR A 127 -25.91 -26.07 -32.97
N ILE A 128 -26.38 -27.22 -33.49
CA ILE A 128 -26.28 -27.73 -34.87
C ILE A 128 -24.97 -28.47 -35.20
#